data_AF-A0A1S2P1Y6-F1
#
_entry.id   AF-A0A1S2P1Y6-F1
#
_cell.length_a   1.000
_cell.length_b   1.000
_cell.length_c   1.000
_cell.angle_alpha   90.00
_cell.angle_beta   90.00
_cell.angle_gamma   90.00
#
_symmetry.space_group_name_H-M   'P 1'
#
loop_
_entity.id
_entity.type
_entity.pdbx_description
1 polymer ?
#
loop_
_entity_poly.entity_id
_entity_poly.type
_entity_poly.pdbx_seq_one_letter_code
_entity_poly.pdbx_strand_id
1 'polypeptide(L)'
;MSRWRNLIIDTWGALSYKSAFQLAAEGRSGRLPGHAGASWIPEADRRRLAASMVLAAYDTNQAAALLGEEGAERREYGDPALIVNQTLAHLLGKTQKITVPDAPGPGPGTASGRETLLREWAEQEHLWLRMQHAERTAVLLGDTVYLLAWSRTKGRPVLRTIDPGFYVPVLPDGAIDADAYPERVHLAWETPADPATGRGGSLRRVTYELGPIAEDGTATRRYPWSTQPSTRTCYLTDAEWDLEHVNRGEEVDALSLKYARFRTNADGELLNRLDLQLDFIPIVHVPNTISGPEHFGQSSLMSAAQLLDDLGAADTDSQRAAATTGSPIIGLSGARLPVDRKTGQPLPVRAEPGMVWPLGESGQLSTVDTSSQLAEMRAYVEVLRDRLSVTARLPGSVLGTVNPSQVPSGYAMQLSFGPLDAMVRSMRLATGRQVPAAAEDGAAPVPGRRFPARRREPAGGDLVRFVPAQ
;
A
#
# COMPACT_ATOMS: atom_id res chain seq x y z
N MET A 1 -10.23 -10.01 37.65
CA MET A 1 -9.74 -8.69 37.21
C MET A 1 -9.73 -8.69 35.70
N SER A 2 -10.62 -7.93 35.07
CA SER A 2 -10.70 -7.82 33.60
C SER A 2 -9.35 -7.30 33.08
N ARG A 3 -8.69 -8.04 32.19
CA ARG A 3 -7.53 -7.53 31.44
C ARG A 3 -8.04 -6.34 30.64
N TRP A 4 -7.69 -5.13 31.06
CA TRP A 4 -7.77 -3.97 30.18
C TRP A 4 -6.91 -4.34 28.97
N ARG A 5 -7.54 -4.51 27.80
CA ARG A 5 -6.80 -4.58 26.54
C ARG A 5 -6.02 -3.27 26.46
N ASN A 6 -4.68 -3.36 26.41
CA ASN A 6 -3.84 -2.18 26.29
C ASN A 6 -4.33 -1.38 25.07
N LEU A 7 -4.79 -0.15 25.32
CA LEU A 7 -5.19 0.76 24.24
C LEU A 7 -3.91 1.24 23.55
N ILE A 8 -3.68 0.76 22.34
CA ILE A 8 -2.59 1.22 21.48
C ILE A 8 -3.17 2.30 20.56
N ILE A 9 -2.62 3.52 20.63
CA ILE A 9 -2.98 4.63 19.75
C ILE A 9 -1.82 4.83 18.80
N ASP A 10 -2.01 4.43 17.54
CA ASP A 10 -1.02 4.54 16.48
C ASP A 10 -1.70 4.74 15.11
N THR A 11 -0.88 4.87 14.08
CA THR A 11 -1.27 5.05 12.67
C THR A 11 -2.26 4.00 12.17
N TRP A 12 -2.19 2.77 12.69
CA TRP A 12 -3.01 1.62 12.26
C TRP A 12 -4.17 1.30 13.20
N GLY A 13 -4.42 2.16 14.20
CA GLY A 13 -5.40 1.94 15.24
C GLY A 13 -6.81 1.62 14.73
N ALA A 14 -7.21 2.20 13.58
CA ALA A 14 -8.52 1.95 12.97
C ALA A 14 -8.73 0.51 12.47
N LEU A 15 -7.68 -0.31 12.28
CA LEU A 15 -7.80 -1.74 11.97
C LEU A 15 -7.88 -2.64 13.21
N SER A 16 -7.81 -2.06 14.41
CA SER A 16 -7.74 -2.82 15.66
C SER A 16 -8.96 -3.68 15.94
N TYR A 17 -10.10 -3.42 15.29
CA TYR A 17 -11.30 -4.25 15.40
C TYR A 17 -11.16 -5.61 14.68
N LYS A 18 -10.26 -5.74 13.69
CA LYS A 18 -10.03 -7.00 12.98
C LYS A 18 -9.14 -7.93 13.80
N SER A 19 -9.64 -9.14 14.07
CA SER A 19 -8.91 -10.15 14.83
C SER A 19 -7.63 -10.62 14.12
N ALA A 20 -7.65 -10.75 12.79
CA ALA A 20 -6.48 -11.13 12.00
C ALA A 20 -5.32 -10.13 12.14
N PHE A 21 -5.64 -8.84 12.16
CA PHE A 21 -4.67 -7.76 12.41
C PHE A 21 -4.05 -7.88 13.81
N GLN A 22 -4.88 -8.05 14.84
CA GLN A 22 -4.40 -8.17 16.23
C GLN A 22 -3.50 -9.39 16.43
N LEU A 23 -3.87 -10.54 15.86
CA LEU A 23 -3.07 -11.76 15.97
C LEU A 23 -1.70 -11.60 15.32
N ALA A 24 -1.65 -11.02 14.12
CA ALA A 24 -0.39 -10.77 13.42
C ALA A 24 0.47 -9.71 14.13
N ALA A 25 -0.15 -8.63 14.64
CA ALA A 25 0.52 -7.63 15.47
C ALA A 25 1.19 -8.24 16.72
N GLU A 26 0.56 -9.25 17.33
CA GLU A 26 1.12 -10.02 18.44
C GLU A 26 2.21 -11.04 18.02
N GLY A 27 2.61 -11.06 16.74
CA GLY A 27 3.57 -12.03 16.20
C GLY A 27 3.05 -13.46 16.15
N ARG A 28 1.73 -13.66 16.21
CA ARG A 28 1.11 -14.98 16.10
C ARG A 28 0.83 -15.30 14.64
N SER A 29 0.99 -16.57 14.27
CA SER A 29 0.53 -17.09 12.99
C SER A 29 -0.99 -16.99 12.93
N GLY A 30 -1.48 -15.87 12.38
CA GLY A 30 -2.89 -15.61 12.15
C GLY A 30 -3.36 -16.15 10.80
N ARG A 31 -4.51 -15.66 10.34
CA ARG A 31 -5.06 -15.94 9.00
C ARG A 31 -4.43 -15.12 7.88
N LEU A 32 -3.43 -14.30 8.20
CA LEU A 32 -2.69 -13.50 7.24
C LEU A 32 -1.56 -14.34 6.62
N PRO A 33 -1.44 -14.43 5.29
CA PRO A 33 -0.46 -15.29 4.61
C PRO A 33 0.95 -14.70 4.65
N GLY A 34 1.91 -15.38 5.27
CA GLY A 34 3.34 -15.01 5.19
C GLY A 34 3.72 -13.75 5.96
N HIS A 35 5.03 -13.64 6.23
CA HIS A 35 5.82 -12.55 6.81
C HIS A 35 5.30 -11.73 8.01
N ALA A 36 4.04 -11.31 8.15
CA ALA A 36 3.63 -10.43 9.26
C ALA A 36 3.81 -11.03 10.67
N GLY A 37 3.91 -12.36 10.78
CA GLY A 37 4.27 -13.08 12.01
C GLY A 37 5.72 -13.57 12.04
N ALA A 38 6.57 -13.16 11.07
CA ALA A 38 7.94 -13.64 10.99
C ALA A 38 8.79 -13.05 12.12
N SER A 39 9.65 -13.89 12.67
CA SER A 39 10.32 -13.58 13.92
C SER A 39 11.48 -12.59 13.81
N TRP A 40 11.89 -12.24 12.59
CA TRP A 40 12.95 -11.28 12.28
C TRP A 40 12.44 -9.85 12.09
N ILE A 41 11.11 -9.66 12.04
CA ILE A 41 10.51 -8.34 11.97
C ILE A 41 10.50 -7.71 13.38
N PRO A 42 11.03 -6.48 13.52
CA PRO A 42 10.96 -5.73 14.76
C PRO A 42 9.54 -5.63 15.29
N GLU A 43 9.34 -5.70 16.60
CA GLU A 43 8.00 -5.66 17.19
C GLU A 43 7.23 -4.39 16.79
N ALA A 44 7.93 -3.25 16.72
CA ALA A 44 7.39 -1.97 16.26
C ALA A 44 6.80 -2.02 14.84
N ASP A 45 7.37 -2.86 13.96
CA ASP A 45 7.00 -2.96 12.55
C ASP A 45 5.91 -4.00 12.26
N ARG A 46 5.60 -4.90 13.20
CA ARG A 46 4.61 -5.97 12.99
C ARG A 46 3.22 -5.42 12.71
N ARG A 47 2.83 -4.36 13.42
CA ARG A 47 1.54 -3.70 13.23
C ARG A 47 1.44 -3.04 11.86
N ARG A 48 2.51 -2.41 11.38
CA ARG A 48 2.60 -1.88 10.01
C ARG A 48 2.35 -2.99 8.99
N LEU A 49 3.11 -4.09 9.06
CA LEU A 49 3.02 -5.16 8.08
C LEU A 49 1.67 -5.88 8.12
N ALA A 50 1.12 -6.11 9.31
CA ALA A 50 -0.23 -6.64 9.45
C ALA A 50 -1.27 -5.71 8.81
N ALA A 51 -1.14 -4.38 8.98
CA ALA A 51 -2.01 -3.42 8.33
C ALA A 51 -1.89 -3.48 6.80
N SER A 52 -0.67 -3.46 6.26
CA SER A 52 -0.44 -3.55 4.80
C SER A 52 -1.08 -4.80 4.21
N MET A 53 -0.99 -5.95 4.86
CA MET A 53 -1.61 -7.18 4.37
C MET A 53 -3.15 -7.14 4.42
N VAL A 54 -3.72 -6.58 5.48
CA VAL A 54 -5.19 -6.38 5.58
C VAL A 54 -5.67 -5.45 4.47
N LEU A 55 -4.94 -4.37 4.22
CA LEU A 55 -5.26 -3.39 3.18
C LEU A 55 -5.14 -4.00 1.78
N ALA A 56 -4.10 -4.80 1.51
CA ALA A 56 -3.97 -5.54 0.26
C ALA A 56 -5.11 -6.55 0.04
N ALA A 57 -5.62 -7.17 1.12
CA ALA A 57 -6.77 -8.06 1.03
C ALA A 57 -8.06 -7.32 0.61
N TYR A 58 -8.25 -6.07 1.03
CA TYR A 58 -9.37 -5.25 0.54
C TYR A 58 -9.29 -4.99 -0.96
N ASP A 59 -8.11 -4.71 -1.50
CA ASP A 59 -7.92 -4.43 -2.93
C ASP A 59 -8.25 -5.63 -3.82
N THR A 60 -8.06 -6.83 -3.29
CA THR A 60 -8.22 -8.10 -4.02
C THR A 60 -9.54 -8.81 -3.74
N ASN A 61 -10.47 -8.17 -3.02
CA ASN A 61 -11.72 -8.78 -2.57
C ASN A 61 -11.50 -10.09 -1.78
N GLN A 62 -10.55 -10.04 -0.84
CA GLN A 62 -10.24 -11.13 0.08
C GLN A 62 -10.30 -10.69 1.56
N ALA A 63 -10.77 -9.49 1.87
CA ALA A 63 -10.74 -8.98 3.25
C ALA A 63 -11.72 -9.74 4.16
N ALA A 64 -12.82 -10.24 3.59
CA ALA A 64 -13.78 -11.12 4.23
C ALA A 64 -13.13 -12.40 4.77
N ALA A 65 -12.19 -13.01 4.03
CA ALA A 65 -11.52 -14.23 4.46
C ALA A 65 -10.76 -14.06 5.80
N LEU A 66 -10.37 -12.83 6.14
CA LEU A 66 -9.70 -12.51 7.39
C LEU A 66 -10.61 -12.63 8.62
N LEU A 67 -11.93 -12.64 8.42
CA LEU A 67 -12.93 -12.79 9.49
C LEU A 67 -13.18 -14.26 9.84
N GLY A 68 -12.80 -15.21 8.98
CA GLY A 68 -12.93 -16.66 9.21
C GLY A 68 -14.19 -17.25 8.60
N GLU A 69 -14.78 -18.22 9.31
CA GLU A 69 -16.04 -18.87 8.92
C GLU A 69 -17.14 -17.83 8.62
N GLU A 70 -17.27 -16.79 9.47
CA GLU A 70 -18.23 -15.70 9.28
C GLU A 70 -17.95 -14.85 8.02
N GLY A 71 -16.74 -14.93 7.49
CA GLY A 71 -16.32 -14.22 6.29
C GLY A 71 -16.52 -15.00 4.99
N ALA A 72 -16.61 -16.34 5.06
CA ALA A 72 -16.67 -17.19 3.87
C ALA A 72 -17.89 -16.90 2.96
N GLU A 73 -18.97 -16.40 3.56
CA GLU A 73 -20.21 -16.09 2.87
C GLU A 73 -20.34 -14.58 2.55
N ARG A 74 -19.41 -13.74 3.04
CA ARG A 74 -19.45 -12.30 2.80
C ARG A 74 -19.04 -11.99 1.37
N ARG A 75 -19.74 -11.03 0.79
CA ARG A 75 -19.53 -10.59 -0.59
C ARG A 75 -18.74 -9.30 -0.62
N GLU A 76 -17.83 -9.22 -1.58
CA GLU A 76 -17.00 -8.05 -1.85
C GLU A 76 -17.06 -7.75 -3.35
N TYR A 77 -17.41 -6.52 -3.71
CA TYR A 77 -17.69 -6.11 -5.09
C TYR A 77 -16.66 -5.13 -5.67
N GLY A 78 -15.52 -4.92 -4.98
CA GLY A 78 -14.44 -4.06 -5.46
C GLY A 78 -14.56 -2.58 -5.11
N ASP A 79 -15.45 -2.20 -4.19
CA ASP A 79 -15.52 -0.83 -3.65
C ASP A 79 -14.16 -0.30 -3.15
N PRO A 80 -13.32 -1.09 -2.44
CA PRO A 80 -11.99 -0.62 -2.02
C PRO A 80 -11.09 -0.30 -3.22
N ALA A 81 -11.04 -1.17 -4.23
CA ALA A 81 -10.24 -0.97 -5.42
C ALA A 81 -10.70 0.28 -6.21
N LEU A 82 -12.02 0.53 -6.25
CA LEU A 82 -12.57 1.74 -6.86
C LEU A 82 -12.11 3.00 -6.13
N ILE A 83 -12.17 3.03 -4.79
CA ILE A 83 -11.67 4.15 -3.97
C ILE A 83 -10.19 4.43 -4.27
N VAL A 84 -9.36 3.40 -4.27
CA VAL A 84 -7.92 3.54 -4.55
C VAL A 84 -7.68 4.08 -5.96
N ASN A 85 -8.37 3.53 -6.97
CA ASN A 85 -8.23 3.95 -8.36
C ASN A 85 -8.68 5.40 -8.59
N GLN A 86 -9.79 5.83 -7.97
CA GLN A 86 -10.27 7.20 -8.11
C GLN A 86 -9.37 8.19 -7.39
N THR A 87 -8.90 7.88 -6.18
CA THR A 87 -7.92 8.69 -5.45
C THR A 87 -6.63 8.84 -6.26
N LEU A 88 -6.10 7.74 -6.80
CA LEU A 88 -4.91 7.73 -7.65
C LEU A 88 -5.08 8.61 -8.90
N ALA A 89 -6.21 8.50 -9.59
CA ALA A 89 -6.48 9.28 -10.80
C ALA A 89 -6.48 10.79 -10.51
N HIS A 90 -7.03 11.22 -9.38
CA HIS A 90 -7.01 12.62 -8.96
C HIS A 90 -5.62 13.07 -8.47
N LEU A 91 -4.90 12.19 -7.77
CA LEU A 91 -3.54 12.45 -7.30
C LEU A 91 -2.59 12.74 -8.46
N LEU A 92 -2.55 11.85 -9.45
CA LEU A 92 -1.72 11.96 -10.64
C LEU A 92 -2.23 13.01 -11.63
N GLY A 93 -3.53 13.32 -11.62
CA GLY A 93 -4.13 14.21 -12.60
C GLY A 93 -3.98 13.68 -14.04
N LYS A 94 -4.19 14.56 -15.01
CA LYS A 94 -4.22 14.17 -16.43
C LYS A 94 -2.84 14.00 -17.07
N THR A 95 -1.87 14.82 -16.64
CA THR A 95 -0.53 14.83 -17.24
C THR A 95 0.53 15.13 -16.18
N GLN A 96 1.70 14.53 -16.40
CA GLN A 96 2.89 14.70 -15.58
C GLN A 96 4.03 15.14 -16.50
N LYS A 97 4.81 16.13 -16.05
CA LYS A 97 5.93 16.69 -16.81
C LYS A 97 7.16 16.75 -15.91
N ILE A 98 8.29 16.30 -16.45
CA ILE A 98 9.61 16.53 -15.88
C ILE A 98 10.01 17.95 -16.26
N THR A 99 10.43 18.75 -15.30
CA THR A 99 10.97 20.08 -15.52
C THR A 99 12.28 20.22 -14.77
N VAL A 100 13.28 20.81 -15.42
CA VAL A 100 14.56 21.17 -14.78
C VAL A 100 14.60 22.70 -14.64
N PRO A 101 14.75 23.26 -13.43
CA PRO A 101 14.88 24.71 -13.25
C PRO A 101 16.03 25.30 -14.08
N ASP A 102 15.86 26.53 -14.56
CA ASP A 102 16.77 27.17 -15.51
C ASP A 102 18.21 27.36 -14.98
N ALA A 103 19.17 26.75 -15.67
CA ALA A 103 20.54 27.25 -15.78
C ALA A 103 20.71 27.84 -17.20
N PRO A 104 21.25 29.06 -17.36
CA PRO A 104 21.16 29.84 -18.60
C PRO A 104 21.84 29.18 -19.80
N GLY A 105 21.09 28.98 -20.91
CA GLY A 105 21.60 28.73 -22.27
C GLY A 105 21.06 27.45 -22.96
N PRO A 106 21.26 27.25 -24.28
CA PRO A 106 21.09 25.96 -24.96
C PRO A 106 22.42 25.20 -25.09
N GLY A 107 22.52 24.00 -24.52
CA GLY A 107 23.69 23.10 -24.63
C GLY A 107 23.53 21.83 -23.76
N PRO A 108 24.34 20.79 -23.96
CA PRO A 108 24.26 19.53 -23.17
C PRO A 108 24.56 19.70 -21.67
N GLY A 109 25.06 20.86 -21.25
CA GLY A 109 25.21 21.26 -19.84
C GLY A 109 24.15 22.24 -19.34
N THR A 110 23.10 22.51 -20.12
CA THR A 110 22.05 23.49 -19.79
C THR A 110 20.77 22.81 -19.35
N ALA A 111 19.88 23.55 -18.69
CA ALA A 111 18.64 22.99 -18.13
C ALA A 111 17.82 22.22 -19.18
N SER A 112 17.74 22.74 -20.41
CA SER A 112 17.04 22.06 -21.51
C SER A 112 17.69 20.74 -21.91
N GLY A 113 19.02 20.66 -21.99
CA GLY A 113 19.72 19.40 -22.30
C GLY A 113 19.55 18.34 -21.21
N ARG A 114 19.57 18.77 -19.94
CA ARG A 114 19.28 17.89 -18.79
C ARG A 114 17.84 17.40 -18.80
N GLU A 115 16.89 18.28 -19.11
CA GLU A 115 15.48 17.91 -19.20
C GLU A 115 15.24 16.88 -20.31
N THR A 116 15.83 17.07 -21.50
CA THR A 116 15.76 16.08 -22.58
C THR A 116 16.33 14.74 -22.15
N LEU A 117 17.52 14.71 -21.53
CA LEU A 117 18.14 13.48 -21.03
C LEU A 117 17.23 12.76 -20.01
N LEU A 118 16.62 13.50 -19.07
CA LEU A 118 15.71 12.92 -18.08
C LEU A 118 14.42 12.40 -18.71
N ARG A 119 13.89 13.06 -19.74
CA ARG A 119 12.72 12.59 -20.49
C ARG A 119 13.04 11.29 -21.24
N GLU A 120 14.18 11.22 -21.93
CA GLU A 120 14.63 9.99 -22.60
C GLU A 120 14.84 8.84 -21.60
N TRP A 121 15.48 9.12 -20.45
CA TRP A 121 15.62 8.16 -19.37
C TRP A 121 14.26 7.68 -18.84
N ALA A 122 13.32 8.61 -18.64
CA ALA A 122 11.98 8.30 -18.14
C ALA A 122 11.20 7.39 -19.09
N GLU A 123 11.36 7.57 -20.41
CA GLU A 123 10.79 6.66 -21.40
C GLU A 123 11.44 5.27 -21.33
N GLN A 124 12.77 5.20 -21.28
CA GLN A 124 13.53 3.95 -21.24
C GLN A 124 13.30 3.12 -19.95
N GLU A 125 12.99 3.79 -18.84
CA GLU A 125 12.69 3.14 -17.56
C GLU A 125 11.19 3.05 -17.27
N HIS A 126 10.34 3.42 -18.23
CA HIS A 126 8.89 3.41 -18.08
C HIS A 126 8.42 4.12 -16.80
N LEU A 127 9.00 5.30 -16.54
CA LEU A 127 8.82 6.06 -15.30
C LEU A 127 7.35 6.20 -14.93
N TRP A 128 6.49 6.54 -15.89
CA TRP A 128 5.06 6.74 -15.64
C TRP A 128 4.33 5.48 -15.18
N LEU A 129 4.66 4.31 -15.73
CA LEU A 129 4.06 3.05 -15.27
C LEU A 129 4.53 2.71 -13.85
N ARG A 130 5.82 2.92 -13.57
CA ARG A 130 6.40 2.65 -12.23
C ARG A 130 5.88 3.63 -11.18
N MET A 131 5.73 4.90 -11.54
CA MET A 131 5.15 5.93 -10.69
C MET A 131 3.67 5.65 -10.44
N GLN A 132 2.88 5.31 -11.46
CA GLN A 132 1.49 4.94 -11.26
C GLN A 132 1.34 3.73 -10.33
N HIS A 133 2.19 2.71 -10.50
CA HIS A 133 2.21 1.55 -9.61
C HIS A 133 2.61 1.95 -8.18
N ALA A 134 3.65 2.74 -8.02
CA ALA A 134 4.14 3.17 -6.72
C ALA A 134 3.13 4.05 -5.97
N GLU A 135 2.55 5.05 -6.63
CA GLU A 135 1.51 5.91 -6.05
C GLU A 135 0.25 5.11 -5.74
N ARG A 136 -0.12 4.13 -6.56
CA ARG A 136 -1.21 3.20 -6.22
C ARG A 136 -0.91 2.45 -4.92
N THR A 137 0.31 1.93 -4.77
CA THR A 137 0.76 1.25 -3.56
C THR A 137 0.72 2.18 -2.36
N ALA A 138 1.15 3.44 -2.50
CA ALA A 138 1.06 4.44 -1.43
C ALA A 138 -0.40 4.69 -1.01
N VAL A 139 -1.29 4.94 -1.96
CA VAL A 139 -2.73 5.15 -1.68
C VAL A 139 -3.33 3.93 -0.97
N LEU A 140 -2.96 2.72 -1.40
CA LEU A 140 -3.49 1.46 -0.89
C LEU A 140 -2.94 1.06 0.48
N LEU A 141 -1.62 1.09 0.65
CA LEU A 141 -0.93 0.54 1.83
C LEU A 141 -0.51 1.62 2.84
N GLY A 142 -0.46 2.88 2.41
CA GLY A 142 -0.02 4.03 3.18
C GLY A 142 1.34 4.56 2.76
N ASP A 143 2.16 3.74 2.09
CA ASP A 143 3.54 4.07 1.72
C ASP A 143 3.95 3.41 0.41
N THR A 144 5.01 3.92 -0.19
CA THR A 144 5.72 3.27 -1.30
C THR A 144 7.20 3.53 -1.21
N VAL A 145 8.00 2.69 -1.86
CA VAL A 145 9.45 2.77 -1.82
C VAL A 145 10.01 2.69 -3.23
N TYR A 146 10.82 3.69 -3.58
CA TYR A 146 11.62 3.66 -4.79
C TYR A 146 13.06 3.28 -4.46
N LEU A 147 13.68 2.50 -5.35
CA LEU A 147 15.10 2.22 -5.34
C LEU A 147 15.71 2.72 -6.65
N LEU A 148 16.67 3.63 -6.55
CA LEU A 148 17.43 4.19 -7.67
C LEU A 148 18.83 3.58 -7.72
N ALA A 149 19.01 2.52 -8.50
CA ALA A 149 20.29 1.82 -8.58
C ALA A 149 20.93 1.98 -9.96
N TRP A 150 22.26 2.04 -10.05
CA TRP A 150 22.94 1.95 -11.34
C TRP A 150 22.85 0.52 -11.89
N SER A 151 22.38 0.35 -13.13
CA SER A 151 22.43 -0.93 -13.83
C SER A 151 23.59 -0.94 -14.82
N ARG A 152 24.63 -1.72 -14.52
CA ARG A 152 25.78 -1.92 -15.43
C ARG A 152 25.34 -2.54 -16.76
N THR A 153 24.45 -3.54 -16.74
CA THR A 153 23.91 -4.18 -17.96
C THR A 153 23.18 -3.21 -18.88
N LYS A 154 22.42 -2.27 -18.32
CA LYS A 154 21.70 -1.27 -19.12
C LYS A 154 22.51 0.01 -19.37
N GLY A 155 23.66 0.17 -18.70
CA GLY A 155 24.49 1.38 -18.75
C GLY A 155 23.78 2.64 -18.26
N ARG A 156 22.79 2.53 -17.37
CA ARG A 156 21.98 3.66 -16.89
C ARG A 156 21.38 3.43 -15.50
N PRO A 157 20.92 4.48 -14.79
CA PRO A 157 20.16 4.33 -13.56
C PRO A 157 18.83 3.60 -13.83
N VAL A 158 18.44 2.71 -12.93
CA VAL A 158 17.15 2.01 -12.96
C VAL A 158 16.35 2.38 -11.72
N LEU A 159 15.08 2.70 -11.93
CA LEU A 159 14.11 2.95 -10.86
C LEU A 159 13.34 1.66 -10.55
N ARG A 160 13.35 1.14 -9.33
CA ARG A 160 12.48 0.02 -8.95
C ARG A 160 11.48 0.47 -7.92
N THR A 161 10.24 0.03 -8.07
CA THR A 161 9.25 0.12 -7.00
C THR A 161 9.41 -1.12 -6.12
N ILE A 162 9.57 -0.91 -4.83
CA ILE A 162 9.71 -1.95 -3.83
C ILE A 162 8.44 -1.92 -2.98
N ASP A 163 7.94 -3.11 -2.63
CA ASP A 163 6.84 -3.23 -1.67
C ASP A 163 7.29 -2.60 -0.33
N PRO A 164 6.55 -1.65 0.23
CA PRO A 164 6.90 -1.03 1.52
C PRO A 164 6.98 -2.06 2.66
N GLY A 165 6.34 -3.22 2.52
CA GLY A 165 6.46 -4.32 3.45
C GLY A 165 7.87 -4.91 3.58
N PHE A 166 8.73 -4.70 2.58
CA PHE A 166 10.13 -5.12 2.64
C PHE A 166 11.07 -4.04 3.18
N TYR A 167 10.60 -2.81 3.34
CA TYR A 167 11.41 -1.68 3.78
C TYR A 167 11.43 -1.59 5.31
N VAL A 168 12.63 -1.75 5.89
CA VAL A 168 12.89 -1.68 7.33
C VAL A 168 14.00 -0.67 7.58
N PRO A 169 13.67 0.61 7.87
CA PRO A 169 14.65 1.63 8.17
C PRO A 169 15.20 1.48 9.60
N VAL A 170 16.47 1.82 9.79
CA VAL A 170 17.04 2.00 11.13
C VAL A 170 16.93 3.46 11.50
N LEU A 171 15.96 3.77 12.35
CA LEU A 171 15.67 5.13 12.81
C LEU A 171 16.42 5.38 14.14
N PRO A 172 17.01 6.58 14.33
CA PRO A 172 17.68 6.91 15.57
C PRO A 172 16.69 7.02 16.75
N ASP A 173 17.10 6.51 17.92
CA ASP A 173 16.29 6.53 19.14
C ASP A 173 15.86 7.94 19.52
N GLY A 174 14.56 8.15 19.72
CA GLY A 174 14.01 9.43 20.18
C GLY A 174 13.95 10.53 19.12
N ALA A 175 14.10 10.20 17.83
CA ALA A 175 13.79 11.12 16.74
C ALA A 175 12.27 11.41 16.71
N ILE A 176 11.85 12.40 17.51
CA ILE A 176 10.49 12.94 17.50
C ILE A 176 10.23 13.70 16.18
N ASP A 177 11.30 14.21 15.56
CA ASP A 177 11.29 14.82 14.24
C ASP A 177 11.80 13.81 13.21
N ALA A 178 10.88 13.28 12.39
CA ALA A 178 11.15 12.45 11.21
C ALA A 178 11.93 13.19 10.09
N ASP A 179 12.62 14.27 10.43
CA ASP A 179 13.35 15.16 9.52
C ASP A 179 14.70 14.57 9.09
N ALA A 180 15.27 13.66 9.88
CA ALA A 180 16.50 12.96 9.53
C ALA A 180 16.18 11.69 8.73
N TYR A 181 16.59 11.67 7.46
CA TYR A 181 16.57 10.47 6.64
C TYR A 181 17.45 9.37 7.28
N PRO A 182 17.04 8.09 7.31
CA PRO A 182 17.79 7.03 7.97
C PRO A 182 19.19 6.87 7.38
N GLU A 183 20.19 6.65 8.25
CA GLU A 183 21.57 6.39 7.80
C GLU A 183 21.79 4.92 7.39
N ARG A 184 20.83 4.05 7.71
CA ARG A 184 20.83 2.65 7.33
C ARG A 184 19.41 2.20 7.02
N VAL A 185 19.26 1.48 5.92
CA VAL A 185 17.99 0.90 5.47
C VAL A 185 18.22 -0.55 5.07
N HIS A 186 17.31 -1.43 5.49
CA HIS A 186 17.24 -2.80 5.04
C HIS A 186 16.04 -3.01 4.12
N LEU A 187 16.28 -3.70 3.00
CA LEU A 187 15.22 -4.35 2.24
C LEU A 187 15.27 -5.84 2.56
N ALA A 188 14.23 -6.39 3.19
CA ALA A 188 14.24 -7.76 3.67
C ALA A 188 12.96 -8.53 3.32
N TRP A 189 13.11 -9.78 2.90
CA TRP A 189 12.00 -10.67 2.58
C TRP A 189 12.42 -12.14 2.70
N GLU A 190 11.43 -13.00 2.96
CA GLU A 190 11.65 -14.44 2.98
C GLU A 190 11.43 -15.02 1.58
N THR A 191 12.25 -16.00 1.24
CA THR A 191 11.98 -16.94 0.15
C THR A 191 11.47 -18.23 0.80
N PRO A 192 10.26 -18.69 0.47
CA PRO A 192 9.71 -19.90 1.06
C PRO A 192 10.56 -21.11 0.69
N ALA A 193 10.48 -22.16 1.51
CA ALA A 193 11.08 -23.43 1.17
C ALA A 193 10.44 -23.96 -0.12
N ASP A 194 11.27 -24.54 -0.99
CA ASP A 194 10.83 -25.20 -2.21
C ASP A 194 11.06 -26.72 -2.06
N PRO A 195 9.99 -27.49 -1.77
CA PRO A 195 10.08 -28.94 -1.62
C PRO A 195 10.55 -29.64 -2.90
N ALA A 196 10.30 -29.07 -4.08
CA ALA A 196 10.66 -29.70 -5.35
C ALA A 196 12.18 -29.65 -5.61
N THR A 197 12.85 -28.59 -5.16
CA THR A 197 14.31 -28.44 -5.26
C THR A 197 15.06 -28.83 -3.98
N GLY A 198 14.32 -29.16 -2.90
CA GLY A 198 14.88 -29.44 -1.58
C GLY A 198 15.50 -28.21 -0.90
N ARG A 199 15.22 -27.00 -1.41
CA ARG A 199 15.75 -25.76 -0.86
C ARG A 199 14.94 -25.35 0.39
N GLY A 200 15.61 -25.25 1.52
CA GLY A 200 15.02 -24.69 2.75
C GLY A 200 14.63 -23.21 2.58
N GLY A 201 13.73 -22.73 3.44
CA GLY A 201 13.35 -21.32 3.42
C GLY A 201 14.52 -20.42 3.84
N SER A 202 14.68 -19.28 3.19
CA SER A 202 15.79 -18.36 3.43
C SER A 202 15.32 -16.92 3.59
N LEU A 203 15.92 -16.17 4.51
CA LEU A 203 15.75 -14.73 4.64
C LEU A 203 16.82 -14.03 3.80
N ARG A 204 16.41 -13.12 2.92
CA ARG A 204 17.33 -12.22 2.22
C ARG A 204 17.23 -10.81 2.80
N ARG A 205 18.38 -10.18 3.03
CA ARG A 205 18.50 -8.79 3.48
C ARG A 205 19.49 -8.05 2.59
N VAL A 206 19.01 -6.95 2.00
CA VAL A 206 19.84 -5.98 1.27
C VAL A 206 19.95 -4.73 2.11
N THR A 207 21.14 -4.45 2.63
CA THR A 207 21.43 -3.28 3.46
C THR A 207 22.09 -2.20 2.63
N TYR A 208 21.56 -0.98 2.73
CA TYR A 208 22.20 0.25 2.30
C TYR A 208 22.56 1.05 3.54
N GLU A 209 23.82 1.39 3.72
CA GLU A 209 24.28 2.12 4.92
C GLU A 209 25.28 3.22 4.57
N LEU A 210 25.13 4.40 5.19
CA LEU A 210 26.08 5.48 5.09
C LEU A 210 27.19 5.31 6.12
N GLY A 211 28.40 5.04 5.67
CA GLY A 211 29.59 4.93 6.51
C GLY A 211 30.69 5.90 6.10
N PRO A 212 31.78 6.00 6.87
CA PRO A 212 32.95 6.78 6.48
C PRO A 212 33.69 6.11 5.30
N ILE A 213 34.34 6.91 4.45
CA ILE A 213 35.12 6.40 3.29
C ILE A 213 36.38 5.65 3.74
N ALA A 214 37.01 6.11 4.82
CA ALA A 214 38.12 5.44 5.48
C ALA A 214 37.78 5.26 6.96
N GLU A 215 38.29 4.21 7.59
CA GLU A 215 38.00 3.88 9.00
C GLU A 215 38.39 5.02 9.97
N ASP A 216 39.38 5.82 9.61
CA ASP A 216 39.84 6.97 10.38
C ASP A 216 39.03 8.26 10.12
N GLY A 217 38.08 8.23 9.19
CA GLY A 217 37.23 9.36 8.82
C GLY A 217 37.95 10.50 8.09
N THR A 218 39.22 10.34 7.71
CA THR A 218 40.02 11.43 7.12
C THR A 218 39.89 11.49 5.60
N ALA A 219 39.56 10.37 4.95
CA ALA A 219 39.36 10.32 3.52
C ALA A 219 38.12 11.11 3.10
N THR A 220 38.27 11.93 2.06
CA THR A 220 37.17 12.68 1.46
C THR A 220 37.04 12.34 -0.02
N ARG A 221 35.82 12.37 -0.54
CA ARG A 221 35.51 12.20 -1.95
C ARG A 221 34.69 13.38 -2.43
N ARG A 222 35.05 13.92 -3.59
CA ARG A 222 34.26 14.93 -4.28
C ARG A 222 33.29 14.24 -5.22
N TYR A 223 32.01 14.32 -4.90
CA TYR A 223 30.94 13.77 -5.75
C TYR A 223 30.55 14.77 -6.84
N PRO A 224 30.09 14.30 -8.03
CA PRO A 224 29.67 15.17 -9.12
C PRO A 224 28.53 16.14 -8.77
N TRP A 225 27.66 15.75 -7.85
CA TRP A 225 26.49 16.51 -7.40
C TRP A 225 26.74 17.37 -6.16
N SER A 226 27.86 17.20 -5.47
CA SER A 226 28.15 17.98 -4.26
C SER A 226 29.23 19.02 -4.52
N THR A 227 28.95 20.25 -4.07
CA THR A 227 29.95 21.34 -4.10
C THR A 227 31.05 21.14 -3.03
N GLN A 228 30.77 20.36 -1.99
CA GLN A 228 31.68 20.08 -0.88
C GLN A 228 32.17 18.63 -0.95
N PRO A 229 33.45 18.35 -0.64
CA PRO A 229 33.90 16.98 -0.43
C PRO A 229 33.13 16.35 0.74
N SER A 230 32.70 15.11 0.59
CA SER A 230 32.05 14.34 1.65
C SER A 230 33.02 13.31 2.21
N THR A 231 32.93 13.07 3.52
CA THR A 231 33.67 12.01 4.25
C THR A 231 32.91 10.69 4.24
N ARG A 232 31.68 10.67 3.70
CA ARG A 232 30.78 9.52 3.76
C ARG A 232 30.59 8.86 2.40
N THR A 233 30.26 7.58 2.44
CA THR A 233 29.78 6.85 1.29
C THR A 233 28.74 5.79 1.67
N CYS A 234 27.90 5.43 0.70
CA CYS A 234 26.89 4.39 0.82
C CYS A 234 27.50 3.04 0.48
N TYR A 235 27.41 2.11 1.43
CA TYR A 235 27.80 0.72 1.27
C TYR A 235 26.59 -0.15 1.01
N LEU A 236 26.74 -1.11 0.09
CA LEU A 236 25.76 -2.14 -0.21
C LEU A 236 26.21 -3.49 0.36
N THR A 237 25.34 -4.11 1.14
CA THR A 237 25.50 -5.50 1.58
C THR A 237 24.28 -6.31 1.18
N ASP A 238 24.45 -7.40 0.42
CA ASP A 238 23.37 -8.31 0.01
C ASP A 238 23.68 -9.71 0.52
N ALA A 239 22.89 -10.17 1.50
CA ALA A 239 23.15 -11.39 2.23
C ALA A 239 21.88 -12.25 2.40
N GLU A 240 22.10 -13.56 2.52
CA GLU A 240 21.06 -14.56 2.76
C GLU A 240 21.38 -15.39 4.00
N TRP A 241 20.35 -15.68 4.79
CA TRP A 241 20.38 -16.57 5.96
C TRP A 241 19.39 -17.71 5.75
N ASP A 242 19.73 -18.90 6.20
CA ASP A 242 18.75 -19.97 6.32
C ASP A 242 17.82 -19.67 7.51
N LEU A 243 16.50 -19.82 7.33
CA LEU A 243 15.53 -19.45 8.37
C LEU A 243 15.72 -20.23 9.68
N GLU A 244 16.34 -21.41 9.63
CA GLU A 244 16.69 -22.22 10.80
C GLU A 244 17.72 -21.55 11.72
N HIS A 245 18.56 -20.66 11.17
CA HIS A 245 19.58 -19.91 11.90
C HIS A 245 19.14 -18.49 12.28
N VAL A 246 17.93 -18.10 11.90
CA VAL A 246 17.33 -16.83 12.30
C VAL A 246 16.63 -17.04 13.64
N ASN A 247 17.23 -16.57 14.72
CA ASN A 247 16.67 -16.74 16.05
C ASN A 247 15.34 -15.99 16.18
N ARG A 248 14.39 -16.57 16.93
CA ARG A 248 13.12 -15.89 17.21
C ARG A 248 13.37 -14.65 18.08
N GLY A 249 13.12 -13.47 17.54
CA GLY A 249 13.30 -12.19 18.25
C GLY A 249 14.60 -11.44 17.95
N GLU A 250 15.49 -11.98 17.10
CA GLU A 250 16.57 -11.16 16.54
C GLU A 250 15.99 -10.24 15.45
N GLU A 251 16.14 -8.93 15.62
CA GLU A 251 15.72 -7.95 14.63
C GLU A 251 16.57 -8.02 13.37
N VAL A 252 15.99 -7.63 12.23
CA VAL A 252 16.67 -7.68 10.93
C VAL A 252 18.00 -6.94 10.88
N ASP A 253 18.18 -5.84 11.63
CA ASP A 253 19.47 -5.13 11.72
C ASP A 253 20.50 -5.92 12.54
N ALA A 254 20.05 -6.56 13.63
CA ALA A 254 20.86 -7.29 14.59
C ALA A 254 21.27 -8.72 14.15
N LEU A 255 20.82 -9.20 12.99
CA LEU A 255 21.14 -10.53 12.49
C LEU A 255 22.65 -10.76 12.40
N SER A 256 23.11 -11.87 12.98
CA SER A 256 24.52 -12.25 12.97
C SER A 256 25.05 -12.46 11.55
N LEU A 257 26.11 -11.74 11.19
CA LEU A 257 26.82 -11.93 9.92
C LEU A 257 27.58 -13.26 9.84
N LYS A 258 27.74 -13.99 10.95
CA LYS A 258 28.47 -15.26 10.99
C LYS A 258 27.84 -16.33 10.09
N TYR A 259 26.51 -16.35 10.01
CA TYR A 259 25.74 -17.32 9.21
C TYR A 259 25.27 -16.73 7.88
N ALA A 260 25.69 -15.50 7.56
CA ALA A 260 25.30 -14.82 6.34
C ALA A 260 26.07 -15.39 5.14
N ARG A 261 25.34 -15.69 4.06
CA ARG A 261 25.91 -15.97 2.74
C ARG A 261 25.78 -14.71 1.89
N PHE A 262 26.92 -14.07 1.62
CA PHE A 262 26.95 -12.87 0.78
C PHE A 262 26.80 -13.23 -0.69
N ARG A 263 25.96 -12.47 -1.39
CA ARG A 263 25.76 -12.64 -2.82
C ARG A 263 26.90 -11.98 -3.59
N THR A 264 27.15 -12.50 -4.78
CA THR A 264 28.09 -11.91 -5.73
C THR A 264 27.29 -11.25 -6.84
N ASN A 265 27.70 -10.06 -7.28
CA ASN A 265 27.08 -9.41 -8.43
C ASN A 265 27.49 -10.08 -9.75
N ALA A 266 26.92 -9.61 -10.87
CA ALA A 266 27.22 -10.14 -12.20
C ALA A 266 28.70 -9.99 -12.60
N ASP A 267 29.44 -9.10 -11.94
CA ASP A 267 30.85 -8.81 -12.22
C ASP A 267 31.81 -9.62 -11.33
N GLY A 268 31.30 -10.50 -10.47
CA GLY A 268 32.13 -11.30 -9.56
C GLY A 268 32.51 -10.59 -8.26
N GLU A 269 32.03 -9.36 -8.02
CA GLU A 269 32.29 -8.63 -6.78
C GLU A 269 31.36 -9.15 -5.66
N LEU A 270 31.94 -9.43 -4.49
CA LEU A 270 31.20 -9.83 -3.31
C LEU A 270 30.43 -8.63 -2.76
N LEU A 271 29.11 -8.77 -2.58
CA LEU A 271 28.24 -7.73 -2.04
C LEU A 271 28.28 -7.72 -0.51
N ASN A 272 29.48 -7.52 0.04
CA ASN A 272 29.70 -7.33 1.47
C ASN A 272 30.35 -5.96 1.68
N ARG A 273 29.55 -4.98 2.10
CA ARG A 273 29.95 -3.57 2.20
C ARG A 273 30.64 -3.05 0.94
N LEU A 274 30.02 -3.30 -0.23
CA LEU A 274 30.48 -2.75 -1.49
C LEU A 274 30.25 -1.24 -1.53
N ASP A 275 31.31 -0.46 -1.73
CA ASP A 275 31.23 1.00 -1.88
C ASP A 275 30.50 1.37 -3.20
N LEU A 276 29.31 1.96 -3.09
CA LEU A 276 28.52 2.39 -4.23
C LEU A 276 28.97 3.73 -4.82
N GLN A 277 29.87 4.43 -4.14
CA GLN A 277 30.31 5.77 -4.48
C GLN A 277 29.15 6.77 -4.60
N LEU A 278 28.23 6.68 -3.63
CA LEU A 278 27.18 7.66 -3.36
C LEU A 278 27.40 8.20 -1.94
N ASP A 279 27.05 9.46 -1.65
CA ASP A 279 27.02 10.01 -0.29
C ASP A 279 25.61 10.07 0.31
N PHE A 280 24.62 9.48 -0.37
CA PHE A 280 23.25 9.31 0.09
C PHE A 280 22.78 7.86 -0.12
N ILE A 281 21.68 7.48 0.55
CA ILE A 281 21.06 6.17 0.36
C ILE A 281 20.15 6.22 -0.88
N PRO A 282 20.31 5.30 -1.86
CA PRO A 282 19.54 5.29 -3.11
C PRO A 282 18.08 4.82 -2.96
N ILE A 283 17.52 4.87 -1.76
CA ILE A 283 16.15 4.46 -1.45
C ILE A 283 15.35 5.73 -1.19
N VAL A 284 14.12 5.80 -1.69
CA VAL A 284 13.21 6.90 -1.41
C VAL A 284 11.92 6.29 -0.89
N HIS A 285 11.70 6.40 0.42
CA HIS A 285 10.39 6.15 1.01
C HIS A 285 9.48 7.33 0.69
N VAL A 286 8.22 7.07 0.36
CA VAL A 286 7.19 8.08 0.07
C VAL A 286 5.89 7.71 0.80
N PRO A 287 5.50 8.43 1.86
CA PRO A 287 4.26 8.20 2.57
C PRO A 287 3.09 8.88 1.83
N ASN A 288 1.92 8.27 1.93
CA ASN A 288 0.68 8.74 1.32
C ASN A 288 0.10 9.97 2.03
N THR A 289 0.36 10.08 3.34
CA THR A 289 -0.08 11.19 4.18
C THR A 289 1.13 11.85 4.82
N ILE A 290 0.97 13.10 5.27
CA ILE A 290 2.01 13.78 6.02
C ILE A 290 2.23 13.00 7.32
N SER A 291 3.37 12.32 7.42
CA SER A 291 3.76 11.61 8.63
C SER A 291 4.11 12.64 9.71
N GLY A 292 3.51 12.52 10.89
CA GLY A 292 3.80 13.37 12.04
C GLY A 292 5.07 12.88 12.76
N PRO A 293 4.99 12.48 14.04
CA PRO A 293 6.12 11.82 14.73
C PRO A 293 6.41 10.41 14.19
N GLU A 294 5.50 9.86 13.39
CA GLU A 294 5.61 8.53 12.79
C GLU A 294 6.36 8.63 11.44
N HIS A 295 7.16 7.63 11.09
CA HIS A 295 7.86 7.60 9.78
C HIS A 295 6.91 7.25 8.62
N PHE A 296 5.90 6.41 8.89
CA PHE A 296 5.01 5.81 7.89
C PHE A 296 3.71 6.60 7.72
N GLY A 297 3.16 6.56 6.50
CA GLY A 297 1.89 7.17 6.12
C GLY A 297 0.67 6.28 6.39
N GLN A 298 -0.51 6.84 6.09
CA GLN A 298 -1.79 6.15 6.22
C GLN A 298 -2.40 5.85 4.86
N SER A 299 -2.95 4.64 4.71
CA SER A 299 -3.75 4.28 3.54
C SER A 299 -5.04 5.08 3.49
N SER A 300 -5.49 5.42 2.27
CA SER A 300 -6.77 6.07 2.05
C SER A 300 -7.97 5.18 2.41
N LEU A 301 -7.77 3.87 2.57
CA LEU A 301 -8.81 2.93 3.02
C LEU A 301 -8.94 2.87 4.55
N MET A 302 -7.97 3.35 5.32
CA MET A 302 -7.92 3.18 6.77
C MET A 302 -9.19 3.67 7.49
N SER A 303 -9.67 4.86 7.13
CA SER A 303 -10.87 5.44 7.73
C SER A 303 -12.17 4.75 7.29
N ALA A 304 -12.15 4.06 6.15
CA ALA A 304 -13.31 3.44 5.53
C ALA A 304 -13.39 1.92 5.76
N ALA A 305 -12.33 1.28 6.27
CA ALA A 305 -12.22 -0.18 6.39
C ALA A 305 -13.43 -0.82 7.08
N GLN A 306 -13.85 -0.29 8.24
CA GLN A 306 -15.00 -0.84 8.97
C GLN A 306 -16.30 -0.69 8.18
N LEU A 307 -16.47 0.43 7.47
CA LEU A 307 -17.66 0.66 6.65
C LEU A 307 -17.69 -0.27 5.42
N LEU A 308 -16.53 -0.62 4.86
CA LEU A 308 -16.42 -1.62 3.80
C LEU A 308 -16.85 -3.02 4.29
N ASP A 309 -16.47 -3.38 5.53
CA ASP A 309 -16.92 -4.63 6.15
C ASP A 309 -18.45 -4.63 6.38
N ASP A 310 -18.99 -3.52 6.87
CA ASP A 310 -20.44 -3.34 7.10
C ASP A 310 -21.22 -3.41 5.79
N LEU A 311 -20.69 -2.81 4.72
CA LEU A 311 -21.29 -2.86 3.38
C LEU A 311 -21.33 -4.29 2.85
N GLY A 312 -20.21 -5.02 2.92
CA GLY A 312 -20.15 -6.42 2.51
C GLY A 312 -21.10 -7.33 3.31
N ALA A 313 -21.26 -7.06 4.61
CA ALA A 313 -22.24 -7.75 5.45
C ALA A 313 -23.68 -7.43 5.02
N ALA A 314 -24.02 -6.13 4.86
CA ALA A 314 -25.35 -5.68 4.47
C ALA A 314 -25.78 -6.22 3.10
N ASP A 315 -24.87 -6.25 2.12
CA ASP A 315 -25.14 -6.83 0.81
C ASP A 315 -25.39 -8.35 0.86
N THR A 316 -24.63 -9.04 1.70
CA THR A 316 -24.79 -10.49 1.93
C THR A 316 -26.15 -10.79 2.53
N ASP A 317 -26.54 -10.02 3.56
CA ASP A 317 -27.84 -10.16 4.21
C ASP A 317 -28.99 -9.79 3.26
N SER A 318 -28.84 -8.71 2.50
CA SER A 318 -29.83 -8.28 1.49
C SER A 318 -30.05 -9.36 0.44
N GLN A 319 -28.99 -10.04 0.00
CA GLN A 319 -29.10 -11.16 -0.94
C GLN A 319 -29.78 -12.38 -0.32
N ARG A 320 -29.49 -12.72 0.95
CA ARG A 320 -30.20 -13.80 1.67
C ARG A 320 -31.69 -13.49 1.81
N ALA A 321 -32.01 -12.26 2.20
CA ALA A 321 -33.39 -11.79 2.30
C ALA A 321 -34.10 -11.79 0.94
N ALA A 322 -33.40 -11.44 -0.14
CA ALA A 322 -33.97 -11.52 -1.49
C ALA A 322 -34.32 -12.95 -1.90
N ALA A 323 -33.50 -13.93 -1.49
CA ALA A 323 -33.79 -15.35 -1.75
C ALA A 323 -35.06 -15.82 -1.01
N THR A 324 -35.28 -15.36 0.23
CA THR A 324 -36.51 -15.65 0.97
C THR A 324 -37.72 -14.91 0.42
N THR A 325 -37.59 -13.64 0.01
CA THR A 325 -38.71 -12.90 -0.60
C THR A 325 -39.09 -13.47 -1.96
N GLY A 326 -38.13 -13.97 -2.75
CA GLY A 326 -38.40 -14.65 -4.01
C GLY A 326 -39.05 -16.04 -3.85
N SER A 327 -38.99 -16.63 -2.65
CA SER A 327 -39.58 -17.93 -2.32
C SER A 327 -40.64 -17.75 -1.22
N PRO A 328 -41.92 -17.53 -1.56
CA PRO A 328 -42.93 -17.12 -0.59
C PRO A 328 -43.01 -18.10 0.58
N ILE A 329 -42.98 -17.57 1.80
CA ILE A 329 -43.18 -18.36 3.01
C ILE A 329 -44.69 -18.59 3.15
N ILE A 330 -45.11 -19.84 2.95
CA ILE A 330 -46.51 -20.24 2.98
C ILE A 330 -46.80 -20.96 4.30
N GLY A 331 -47.71 -20.39 5.08
CA GLY A 331 -48.36 -21.05 6.21
C GLY A 331 -49.63 -21.76 5.75
N LEU A 332 -49.74 -23.05 6.05
CA LEU A 332 -50.94 -23.84 5.78
C LEU A 332 -51.58 -24.26 7.09
N SER A 333 -52.84 -23.88 7.31
CA SER A 333 -53.68 -24.37 8.41
C SER A 333 -54.77 -25.27 7.85
N GLY A 334 -55.05 -26.40 8.52
CA GLY A 334 -56.10 -27.34 8.10
C GLY A 334 -55.83 -28.07 6.77
N ALA A 335 -54.61 -28.00 6.24
CA ALA A 335 -54.21 -28.73 5.04
C ALA A 335 -53.78 -30.16 5.36
N ARG A 336 -54.15 -31.13 4.51
CA ARG A 336 -53.65 -32.51 4.61
C ARG A 336 -52.36 -32.64 3.79
N LEU A 337 -51.21 -32.58 4.47
CA LEU A 337 -49.92 -32.84 3.83
C LEU A 337 -49.76 -34.33 3.50
N PRO A 338 -49.08 -34.68 2.40
CA PRO A 338 -48.73 -36.07 2.09
C PRO A 338 -47.93 -36.67 3.25
N VAL A 339 -48.29 -37.87 3.69
CA VAL A 339 -47.58 -38.61 4.74
C VAL A 339 -46.96 -39.87 4.16
N ASP A 340 -45.76 -40.21 4.63
CA ASP A 340 -45.13 -41.48 4.33
C ASP A 340 -45.96 -42.60 4.98
N ARG A 341 -46.47 -43.52 4.14
CA ARG A 341 -47.33 -44.63 4.57
C ARG A 341 -46.62 -45.63 5.48
N LYS A 342 -45.29 -45.69 5.50
CA LYS A 342 -44.52 -46.61 6.35
C LYS A 342 -44.19 -46.03 7.72
N THR A 343 -43.96 -44.73 7.81
CA THR A 343 -43.49 -44.06 9.03
C THR A 343 -44.55 -43.16 9.67
N GLY A 344 -45.63 -42.85 8.95
CA GLY A 344 -46.68 -41.92 9.38
C GLY A 344 -46.23 -40.46 9.44
N GLN A 345 -44.99 -40.15 9.07
CA GLN A 345 -44.46 -38.80 9.13
C GLN A 345 -44.83 -37.98 7.89
N PRO A 346 -45.03 -36.65 8.03
CA PRO A 346 -45.25 -35.77 6.88
C PRO A 346 -44.06 -35.81 5.92
N LEU A 347 -44.33 -35.96 4.63
CA LEU A 347 -43.31 -35.81 3.59
C LEU A 347 -42.98 -34.32 3.42
N PRO A 348 -41.71 -33.97 3.18
CA PRO A 348 -41.34 -32.59 2.87
C PRO A 348 -42.02 -32.16 1.57
N VAL A 349 -42.84 -31.11 1.65
CA VAL A 349 -43.56 -30.55 0.50
C VAL A 349 -42.76 -29.38 -0.05
N ARG A 350 -42.39 -29.44 -1.33
CA ARG A 350 -41.82 -28.31 -2.06
C ARG A 350 -42.91 -27.57 -2.81
N ALA A 351 -42.94 -26.25 -2.67
CA ALA A 351 -43.79 -25.40 -3.47
C ALA A 351 -43.20 -25.25 -4.88
N GLU A 352 -43.99 -25.60 -5.90
CA GLU A 352 -43.59 -25.49 -7.30
C GLU A 352 -44.65 -24.72 -8.11
N PRO A 353 -44.27 -24.04 -9.20
CA PRO A 353 -45.22 -23.35 -10.06
C PRO A 353 -46.34 -24.30 -10.56
N GLY A 354 -47.60 -23.90 -10.38
CA GLY A 354 -48.77 -24.68 -10.79
C GLY A 354 -49.23 -25.74 -9.79
N MET A 355 -48.58 -25.87 -8.63
CA MET A 355 -49.01 -26.78 -7.57
C MET A 355 -50.33 -26.29 -6.94
N VAL A 356 -51.26 -27.23 -6.70
CA VAL A 356 -52.53 -26.97 -6.02
C VAL A 356 -52.54 -27.70 -4.69
N TRP A 357 -52.82 -26.99 -3.60
CA TRP A 357 -52.95 -27.58 -2.26
C TRP A 357 -54.43 -27.71 -1.85
N PRO A 358 -54.91 -28.93 -1.56
CA PRO A 358 -56.25 -29.11 -1.02
C PRO A 358 -56.30 -28.67 0.45
N LEU A 359 -57.03 -27.58 0.70
CA LEU A 359 -57.35 -27.09 2.04
C LEU A 359 -58.64 -27.76 2.53
N GLY A 360 -58.72 -28.18 3.80
CA GLY A 360 -59.96 -28.72 4.38
C GLY A 360 -61.05 -27.66 4.58
N GLU A 361 -62.21 -28.04 5.12
CA GLU A 361 -63.37 -27.14 5.30
C GLU A 361 -63.07 -25.87 6.13
N SER A 362 -62.11 -25.94 7.06
CA SER A 362 -61.62 -24.79 7.85
C SER A 362 -60.19 -24.37 7.48
N GLY A 363 -59.69 -24.81 6.33
CA GLY A 363 -58.32 -24.59 5.93
C GLY A 363 -58.04 -23.15 5.49
N GLN A 364 -56.89 -22.62 5.90
CA GLN A 364 -56.42 -21.29 5.49
C GLN A 364 -55.00 -21.37 4.95
N LEU A 365 -54.74 -20.57 3.92
CA LEU A 365 -53.41 -20.28 3.42
C LEU A 365 -53.06 -18.85 3.84
N SER A 366 -51.94 -18.70 4.54
CA SER A 366 -51.35 -17.41 4.86
C SER A 366 -49.99 -17.29 4.20
N THR A 367 -49.66 -16.10 3.71
CA THR A 367 -48.34 -15.79 3.17
C THR A 367 -47.69 -14.73 4.04
N VAL A 368 -46.42 -14.92 4.36
CA VAL A 368 -45.62 -13.87 5.01
C VAL A 368 -45.00 -13.02 3.92
N ASP A 369 -45.42 -11.76 3.83
CA ASP A 369 -44.81 -10.78 2.94
C ASP A 369 -43.56 -10.17 3.61
N THR A 370 -42.39 -10.44 3.02
CA THR A 370 -41.09 -9.93 3.47
C THR A 370 -40.54 -8.79 2.61
N SER A 371 -41.35 -8.26 1.68
CA SER A 371 -40.92 -7.26 0.69
C SER A 371 -40.52 -5.93 1.33
N SER A 372 -41.22 -5.50 2.38
CA SER A 372 -40.91 -4.25 3.10
C SER A 372 -39.58 -4.32 3.84
N GLN A 373 -39.28 -5.45 4.49
CA GLN A 373 -38.00 -5.67 5.16
C GLN A 373 -36.85 -5.69 4.15
N LEU A 374 -37.04 -6.32 2.99
CA LEU A 374 -36.05 -6.29 1.91
C LEU A 374 -35.82 -4.86 1.39
N ALA A 375 -36.87 -4.04 1.29
CA ALA A 375 -36.75 -2.65 0.89
C ALA A 375 -35.91 -1.83 1.90
N GLU A 376 -36.15 -2.01 3.20
CA GLU A 376 -35.36 -1.37 4.27
C GLU A 376 -33.89 -1.80 4.24
N MET A 377 -33.59 -3.08 4.01
CA MET A 377 -32.21 -3.55 3.89
C MET A 377 -31.49 -2.93 2.69
N ARG A 378 -32.17 -2.79 1.55
CA ARG A 378 -31.62 -2.10 0.37
C ARG A 378 -31.39 -0.61 0.65
N ALA A 379 -32.32 0.05 1.36
CA ALA A 379 -32.14 1.44 1.77
C ALA A 379 -30.94 1.61 2.70
N TYR A 380 -30.70 0.66 3.61
CA TYR A 380 -29.53 0.67 4.49
C TYR A 380 -28.21 0.56 3.72
N VAL A 381 -28.13 -0.28 2.68
CA VAL A 381 -26.95 -0.36 1.79
C VAL A 381 -26.65 0.99 1.15
N GLU A 382 -27.67 1.72 0.67
CA GLU A 382 -27.47 3.05 0.09
C GLU A 382 -26.97 4.07 1.14
N VAL A 383 -27.48 4.02 2.38
CA VAL A 383 -26.97 4.86 3.49
C VAL A 383 -25.49 4.56 3.78
N LEU A 384 -25.07 3.29 3.73
CA LEU A 384 -23.66 2.92 3.91
C LEU A 384 -22.79 3.44 2.76
N ARG A 385 -23.27 3.38 1.51
CA ARG A 385 -22.56 3.93 0.34
C ARG A 385 -22.41 5.46 0.41
N ASP A 386 -23.46 6.16 0.84
CA ASP A 386 -23.40 7.60 1.06
C ASP A 386 -22.39 7.96 2.13
N ARG A 387 -22.40 7.23 3.26
CA ARG A 387 -21.41 7.40 4.32
C ARG A 387 -19.99 7.09 3.81
N LEU A 388 -19.83 6.11 2.93
CA LEU A 388 -18.54 5.72 2.36
C LEU A 388 -17.97 6.83 1.50
N SER A 389 -18.79 7.43 0.64
CA SER A 389 -18.44 8.63 -0.15
C SER A 389 -17.96 9.77 0.74
N VAL A 390 -18.65 10.05 1.86
CA VAL A 390 -18.24 11.09 2.82
C VAL A 390 -16.93 10.74 3.52
N THR A 391 -16.80 9.52 4.07
CA THR A 391 -15.63 9.08 4.84
C THR A 391 -14.37 8.95 3.99
N ALA A 392 -14.51 8.44 2.75
CA ALA A 392 -13.42 8.35 1.77
C ALA A 392 -13.12 9.71 1.09
N ARG A 393 -13.95 10.73 1.34
CA ARG A 393 -13.88 12.05 0.69
C ARG A 393 -13.94 11.97 -0.85
N LEU A 394 -14.68 10.99 -1.36
CA LEU A 394 -14.89 10.75 -2.79
C LEU A 394 -16.38 10.95 -3.09
N PRO A 395 -16.78 12.10 -3.64
CA PRO A 395 -18.19 12.35 -3.93
C PRO A 395 -18.73 11.36 -4.98
N GLY A 396 -20.03 11.09 -4.95
CA GLY A 396 -20.66 10.15 -5.88
C GLY A 396 -20.41 10.46 -7.37
N SER A 397 -20.19 11.72 -7.73
CA SER A 397 -19.81 12.14 -9.09
C SER A 397 -18.46 11.55 -9.54
N VAL A 398 -17.52 11.38 -8.60
CA VAL A 398 -16.21 10.74 -8.82
C VAL A 398 -16.33 9.24 -8.88
N LEU A 399 -17.19 8.67 -8.04
CA LEU A 399 -17.48 7.24 -8.04
C LEU A 399 -18.36 6.81 -9.23
N GLY A 400 -18.84 7.76 -10.04
CA GLY A 400 -19.71 7.50 -11.19
C GLY A 400 -21.14 7.09 -10.80
N THR A 401 -21.57 7.38 -9.58
CA THR A 401 -22.88 7.00 -9.03
C THR A 401 -23.95 8.08 -9.23
N VAL A 402 -23.58 9.29 -9.67
CA VAL A 402 -24.52 10.37 -9.96
C VAL A 402 -25.18 10.15 -11.33
N ASN A 403 -26.50 10.24 -11.38
CA ASN A 403 -27.25 10.16 -12.62
C ASN A 403 -26.89 11.34 -13.55
N PRO A 404 -26.43 11.09 -14.80
CA PRO A 404 -26.09 12.14 -15.77
C PRO A 404 -27.20 13.16 -16.03
N SER A 405 -28.47 12.78 -15.87
CA SER A 405 -29.61 13.69 -16.04
C SER A 405 -29.87 14.61 -14.84
N GLN A 406 -29.22 14.34 -13.71
CA GLN A 406 -29.31 15.10 -12.46
C GLN A 406 -27.99 15.79 -12.11
N VAL A 407 -27.10 15.96 -13.10
CA VAL A 407 -25.78 16.56 -12.88
C VAL A 407 -25.97 17.97 -12.31
N PRO A 408 -25.42 18.25 -11.12
CA PRO A 408 -25.51 19.56 -10.50
C PRO A 408 -24.90 20.64 -11.40
N SER A 409 -25.25 21.91 -11.14
CA SER A 409 -24.55 23.03 -11.78
C SER A 409 -23.04 22.94 -11.52
N GLY A 410 -22.21 23.47 -12.42
CA GLY A 410 -20.75 23.40 -12.29
C GLY A 410 -20.22 23.93 -10.95
N TYR A 411 -20.90 24.93 -10.36
CA TYR A 411 -20.58 25.46 -9.03
C TYR A 411 -20.90 24.47 -7.91
N ALA A 412 -22.06 23.82 -7.96
CA ALA A 412 -22.41 22.77 -6.98
C ALA A 412 -21.46 21.57 -7.08
N MET A 413 -21.02 21.23 -8.29
CA MET A 413 -20.02 20.19 -8.50
C MET A 413 -18.67 20.59 -7.89
N GLN A 414 -18.20 21.83 -8.11
CA GLN A 414 -16.97 22.34 -7.51
C GLN A 414 -17.00 22.31 -5.97
N LEU A 415 -18.13 22.67 -5.34
CA LEU A 415 -18.29 22.57 -3.90
C LEU A 415 -18.19 21.11 -3.41
N SER A 416 -18.78 20.16 -4.14
CA SER A 416 -18.71 18.73 -3.78
C SER A 416 -17.28 18.15 -3.84
N PHE A 417 -16.40 18.73 -4.65
CA PHE A 417 -15.00 18.33 -4.77
C PHE A 417 -14.09 18.88 -3.67
N GLY A 418 -14.54 19.85 -2.87
CA GLY A 418 -13.71 20.51 -1.85
C GLY A 418 -12.95 19.56 -0.91
N PRO A 419 -13.61 18.53 -0.33
CA PRO A 419 -12.93 17.53 0.51
C PRO A 419 -11.89 16.70 -0.24
N LEU A 420 -12.17 16.32 -1.50
CA LEU A 420 -11.24 15.58 -2.35
C LEU A 420 -10.01 16.40 -2.68
N ASP A 421 -10.20 17.65 -3.10
CA ASP A 421 -9.10 18.57 -3.42
C ASP A 421 -8.20 18.82 -2.20
N ALA A 422 -8.80 18.96 -1.00
CA ALA A 422 -8.03 19.09 0.23
C ALA A 422 -7.22 17.84 0.55
N MET A 423 -7.80 16.65 0.35
CA MET A 423 -7.10 15.37 0.52
C MET A 423 -5.93 15.25 -0.46
N VAL A 424 -6.17 15.45 -1.75
CA VAL A 424 -5.14 15.36 -2.81
C VAL A 424 -4.02 16.37 -2.59
N ARG A 425 -4.32 17.61 -2.19
CA ARG A 425 -3.29 18.60 -1.85
C ARG A 425 -2.41 18.12 -0.69
N SER A 426 -3.00 17.54 0.35
CA SER A 426 -2.24 16.99 1.49
C SER A 426 -1.31 15.85 1.06
N MET A 427 -1.80 14.93 0.22
CA MET A 427 -1.00 13.82 -0.32
C MET A 427 0.17 14.35 -1.17
N ARG A 428 -0.08 15.32 -2.05
CA ARG A 428 0.98 15.95 -2.86
C ARG A 428 2.03 16.67 -2.01
N LEU A 429 1.65 17.23 -0.85
CA LEU A 429 2.60 17.82 0.10
C LEU A 429 3.50 16.74 0.73
N ALA A 430 2.95 15.58 1.08
CA ALA A 430 3.72 14.45 1.59
C ALA A 430 4.75 13.96 0.56
N THR A 431 4.33 13.75 -0.68
CA THR A 431 5.23 13.36 -1.79
C THR A 431 6.28 14.42 -2.09
N GLY A 432 5.89 15.70 -2.11
CA GLY A 432 6.76 16.82 -2.45
C GLY A 432 7.92 17.05 -1.47
N ARG A 433 7.85 16.51 -0.25
CA ARG A 433 8.88 16.66 0.79
C ARG A 433 10.08 15.73 0.63
N GLN A 434 9.94 14.58 -0.02
CA GLN A 434 11.00 13.55 -0.09
C GLN A 434 11.66 13.39 -1.47
N VAL A 435 10.98 13.83 -2.54
CA VAL A 435 11.61 14.03 -3.85
C VAL A 435 12.80 15.03 -3.87
N PRO A 436 12.96 16.00 -2.94
CA PRO A 436 14.13 16.89 -2.92
C PRO A 436 15.46 16.17 -2.68
N ALA A 437 15.50 15.03 -1.99
CA ALA A 437 16.76 14.39 -1.60
C ALA A 437 17.37 13.49 -2.70
N ALA A 438 16.55 12.95 -3.61
CA ALA A 438 17.03 12.08 -4.68
C ALA A 438 17.48 12.83 -5.94
N ALA A 439 17.27 14.15 -5.96
CA ALA A 439 17.53 15.02 -7.10
C ALA A 439 18.39 16.24 -6.74
N GLU A 440 19.19 16.16 -5.67
CA GLU A 440 20.30 17.11 -5.50
C GLU A 440 21.35 16.82 -6.59
N ASP A 441 21.34 17.71 -7.59
CA ASP A 441 22.38 18.05 -8.57
C ASP A 441 22.88 16.99 -9.56
N GLY A 442 22.06 16.69 -10.56
CA GLY A 442 22.46 15.92 -11.74
C GLY A 442 23.66 16.52 -12.51
N ALA A 443 24.81 15.85 -12.45
CA ALA A 443 25.95 16.09 -13.33
C ALA A 443 26.25 14.86 -14.21
N ALA A 444 26.16 15.03 -15.52
CA ALA A 444 26.63 14.07 -16.52
C ALA A 444 28.19 14.00 -16.54
N PRO A 445 28.79 12.86 -16.94
CA PRO A 445 30.25 12.72 -16.99
C PRO A 445 30.84 13.43 -18.22
N VAL A 446 31.89 14.25 -18.04
CA VAL A 446 32.72 14.76 -19.14
C VAL A 446 34.20 14.51 -18.83
N PRO A 447 34.99 13.91 -19.74
CA PRO A 447 36.40 13.62 -19.52
C PRO A 447 37.30 14.83 -19.82
N GLY A 448 38.21 15.11 -18.89
CA GLY A 448 39.55 15.68 -19.11
C GLY A 448 39.69 17.04 -19.81
N ARG A 449 39.96 18.10 -19.02
CA ARG A 449 41.01 19.12 -19.29
C ARG A 449 41.17 20.10 -18.12
N ARG A 450 42.40 20.61 -17.93
CA ARG A 450 42.87 21.43 -16.79
C ARG A 450 42.72 22.95 -17.01
N PHE A 451 42.64 23.67 -15.87
CA PHE A 451 42.96 25.10 -15.55
C PHE A 451 41.92 26.21 -15.87
N PRO A 452 42.01 27.41 -15.23
CA PRO A 452 42.21 27.73 -13.80
C PRO A 452 41.11 28.67 -13.22
N ALA A 453 41.18 28.89 -11.91
CA ALA A 453 40.19 29.54 -11.04
C ALA A 453 39.82 31.00 -11.35
N ARG A 454 38.53 31.35 -11.15
CA ARG A 454 38.08 32.64 -10.60
C ARG A 454 36.84 32.46 -9.71
N ARG A 455 36.91 33.02 -8.50
CA ARG A 455 35.84 33.13 -7.49
C ARG A 455 34.64 33.94 -8.02
N ARG A 456 33.41 33.47 -7.74
CA ARG A 456 32.24 34.27 -7.35
C ARG A 456 31.28 33.41 -6.51
N GLU A 457 30.68 34.04 -5.51
CA GLU A 457 29.78 33.56 -4.45
C GLU A 457 28.40 33.03 -4.93
N PRO A 458 27.61 32.35 -4.07
CA PRO A 458 26.63 31.36 -4.48
C PRO A 458 25.24 31.96 -4.77
N ALA A 459 24.57 31.43 -5.79
CA ALA A 459 23.15 31.65 -6.05
C ALA A 459 22.41 30.32 -5.96
N GLY A 460 21.29 30.35 -5.22
CA GLY A 460 20.12 29.46 -5.15
C GLY A 460 20.20 28.03 -5.70
N GLY A 461 19.89 27.06 -4.84
CA GLY A 461 19.81 25.63 -5.17
C GLY A 461 18.70 25.26 -6.16
N ASP A 462 19.01 24.26 -6.98
CA ASP A 462 18.17 23.68 -8.03
C ASP A 462 17.31 22.54 -7.46
N LEU A 463 15.99 22.58 -7.69
CA LEU A 463 15.03 21.59 -7.17
C LEU A 463 14.24 21.03 -8.35
N VAL A 464 14.38 19.73 -8.66
CA VAL A 464 13.53 19.05 -9.64
C VAL A 464 12.12 18.94 -9.06
N ARG A 465 11.13 19.53 -9.73
CA ARG A 465 9.71 19.47 -9.32
C ARG A 465 8.91 18.70 -10.35
N PHE A 466 8.05 17.79 -9.88
CA PHE A 466 6.97 17.21 -10.67
C PHE A 466 5.75 18.12 -10.51
N VAL A 467 5.34 18.78 -11.58
CA VAL A 467 4.20 19.70 -11.56
C VAL A 467 3.06 19.12 -12.41
N PRO A 468 1.86 18.88 -11.84
CA PRO A 468 0.69 18.54 -12.64
C PRO A 468 0.33 19.76 -13.50
N ALA A 469 0.04 19.56 -14.78
CA ALA A 469 -0.50 20.64 -15.61
C ALA A 469 -1.90 21.02 -15.11
N GLN A 470 -2.15 22.33 -14.96
CA GLN A 470 -3.45 22.90 -14.60
C GLN A 470 -4.52 22.57 -15.63
#